data_AF-A0A919IJN7-F1
#
_entry.id   AF-A0A919IJN7-F1
#
_cell.length_a   1.000
_cell.length_b   1.000
_cell.length_c   1.000
_cell.angle_alpha   90.00
_cell.angle_beta   90.00
_cell.angle_gamma   90.00
#
_symmetry.space_group_name_H-M   'P 1'
#
loop_
_entity.id
_entity.type
_entity.pdbx_description
1 polymer ?
#
loop_
_entity_poly.entity_id
_entity_poly.type
_entity_poly.pdbx_seq_one_letter_code
_entity_poly.pdbx_strand_id
1 'polypeptide(L)'
;MQVTEGPPQQNRSLDDAERRRAMEMIRRVRDPQIPDEAASALLDDLSKLLVYPRVSDLLFWRTPELTDEEVIAEALQYHPFVG
;
A
#
# COMPACT_ATOMS: atom_id res chain seq x y z
N MET A 1 -34.96 -9.66 -4.12
CA MET A 1 -33.59 -10.10 -4.46
C MET A 1 -32.84 -8.88 -4.94
N GLN A 2 -31.89 -8.37 -4.15
CA GLN A 2 -30.88 -7.43 -4.64
C GLN A 2 -29.58 -7.87 -3.99
N VAL A 3 -28.82 -8.68 -4.73
CA VAL A 3 -27.42 -8.96 -4.41
C VAL A 3 -26.69 -7.68 -4.74
N THR A 4 -26.35 -6.89 -3.71
CA THR A 4 -25.33 -5.85 -3.87
C THR A 4 -24.02 -6.59 -4.05
N GLU A 5 -23.68 -6.88 -5.31
CA GLU A 5 -22.34 -7.30 -5.69
C GLU A 5 -21.42 -6.15 -5.28
N GLY A 6 -20.76 -6.30 -4.12
CA GLY A 6 -19.62 -5.47 -3.79
C GLY A 6 -18.61 -5.54 -4.94
N PRO A 7 -17.84 -4.47 -5.21
CA PRO A 7 -16.91 -4.46 -6.33
C PRO A 7 -16.03 -5.72 -6.26
N PRO A 8 -15.71 -6.34 -7.40
CA PRO A 8 -14.85 -7.51 -7.42
C PRO A 8 -13.58 -7.13 -6.68
N GLN A 9 -13.34 -7.76 -5.53
CA GLN A 9 -12.05 -7.73 -4.86
C GLN A 9 -11.13 -8.55 -5.75
N GLN A 10 -10.70 -7.90 -6.84
CA GLN A 10 -9.75 -8.45 -7.79
C GLN A 10 -8.53 -8.82 -6.96
N ASN A 11 -8.15 -10.09 -7.03
CA ASN A 11 -6.83 -10.56 -6.68
C ASN A 11 -5.81 -9.82 -7.58
N ARG A 12 -5.58 -8.53 -7.30
CA ARG A 12 -4.94 -7.59 -8.21
C ARG A 12 -3.45 -7.72 -8.02
N SER A 13 -2.82 -8.51 -8.88
CA SER A 13 -1.38 -8.38 -9.11
C SER A 13 -1.13 -7.00 -9.70
N LEU A 14 -0.27 -6.19 -9.08
CA LEU A 14 0.17 -4.92 -9.65
C LEU A 14 0.88 -5.19 -10.98
N ASP A 15 0.56 -4.44 -12.02
CA ASP A 15 1.36 -4.41 -13.24
C ASP A 15 2.73 -3.76 -12.97
N ASP A 16 3.73 -4.00 -13.83
CA ASP A 16 5.09 -3.45 -13.68
C ASP A 16 5.11 -1.93 -13.46
N ALA A 17 4.21 -1.20 -14.13
CA ALA A 17 4.07 0.24 -13.98
C ALA A 17 3.57 0.64 -12.59
N GLU A 18 2.57 -0.08 -12.07
CA GLU A 18 1.99 0.17 -10.75
C GLU A 18 2.98 -0.21 -9.64
N ARG A 19 3.69 -1.33 -9.80
CA ARG A 19 4.77 -1.75 -8.90
C ARG A 19 5.87 -0.70 -8.84
N ARG A 20 6.32 -0.19 -10.00
CA ARG A 20 7.31 0.88 -10.07
C ARG A 20 6.83 2.15 -9.39
N ARG A 21 5.56 2.52 -9.60
CA ARG A 21 4.94 3.68 -8.95
C ARG A 21 4.90 3.51 -7.43
N ALA A 22 4.51 2.34 -6.93
CA ALA A 22 4.50 2.02 -5.50
C ALA A 22 5.90 2.12 -4.88
N MET A 23 6.92 1.56 -5.54
CA MET A 23 8.31 1.66 -5.09
C MET A 23 8.79 3.12 -5.01
N GLU A 24 8.48 3.96 -6.01
CA GLU A 24 8.85 5.38 -5.99
C GLU A 24 8.16 6.13 -4.83
N MET A 25 6.89 5.84 -4.57
CA MET A 25 6.16 6.42 -3.44
C MET A 25 6.77 6.00 -2.09
N ILE A 26 7.09 4.72 -1.92
CA ILE A 26 7.73 4.20 -0.69
C ILE A 26 9.06 4.92 -0.43
N ARG A 27 9.90 5.05 -1.47
CA ARG A 27 11.19 5.74 -1.36
C ARG A 27 11.04 7.20 -0.97
N ARG A 28 10.04 7.90 -1.50
CA ARG A 28 9.73 9.29 -1.12
C ARG A 28 9.22 9.41 0.31
N VAL A 29 8.37 8.48 0.75
CA VAL A 29 7.84 8.47 2.12
C VAL A 29 8.93 8.17 3.16
N ARG A 30 9.95 7.37 2.80
CA ARG A 30 11.11 7.11 3.65
C ARG A 30 12.11 8.26 3.71
N ASP A 31 12.01 9.25 2.83
CA ASP A 31 12.91 10.39 2.82
C ASP A 31 12.61 11.26 4.07
N PRO A 32 13.56 11.44 5.01
CA PRO A 32 13.32 12.23 6.21
C PRO A 32 13.19 13.74 5.92
N GLN A 33 13.39 14.19 4.68
CA GLN A 33 13.25 15.58 4.24
C GLN A 33 11.88 15.87 3.63
N ILE A 34 11.04 14.85 3.40
CA ILE A 34 9.70 15.08 2.88
C ILE A 34 8.83 15.80 3.93
N PRO A 35 8.06 16.85 3.56
CA PRO A 35 7.09 17.45 4.46
C PRO A 35 5.99 16.45 4.86
N ASP A 36 5.53 16.51 6.10
CA ASP A 36 4.50 15.61 6.65
C ASP A 36 3.23 15.55 5.78
N GLU A 37 2.75 16.70 5.29
CA GLU A 37 1.57 16.76 4.42
C GLU A 37 1.77 15.98 3.11
N ALA A 38 2.97 16.07 2.53
CA ALA A 38 3.32 15.34 1.31
C ALA A 38 3.51 13.84 1.61
N ALA A 39 4.09 13.48 2.75
CA ALA A 39 4.20 12.09 3.20
C ALA A 39 2.81 11.47 3.38
N SER A 40 1.90 12.18 4.05
CA SER A 40 0.53 11.75 4.31
C SER A 40 -0.22 11.51 3.00
N ALA A 41 -0.15 12.44 2.04
CA ALA A 41 -0.77 12.27 0.73
C ALA A 41 -0.22 11.05 -0.03
N LEU A 42 1.09 10.81 0.01
CA LEU A 42 1.70 9.63 -0.62
C LEU A 42 1.28 8.33 0.07
N LEU A 43 1.19 8.32 1.40
CA LEU A 43 0.70 7.16 2.16
C LEU A 43 -0.76 6.85 1.81
N ASP A 44 -1.61 7.86 1.66
CA ASP A 44 -3.00 7.70 1.23
C ASP A 44 -3.10 7.10 -0.19
N ASP A 45 -2.34 7.64 -1.15
CA ASP A 45 -2.27 7.09 -2.52
C ASP A 45 -1.76 5.64 -2.52
N LEU A 46 -0.71 5.35 -1.73
CA LEU A 46 -0.13 4.03 -1.61
C LEU A 46 -1.11 3.03 -0.96
N SER A 47 -1.88 3.46 0.05
CA SER A 47 -2.90 2.62 0.69
C SER A 47 -4.01 2.20 -0.27
N LYS A 48 -4.43 3.11 -1.17
CA LYS A 48 -5.44 2.84 -2.20
C LYS A 48 -4.89 1.94 -3.30
N LEU A 49 -3.64 2.14 -3.67
CA LEU A 49 -2.96 1.34 -4.69
C LEU A 49 -2.75 -0.11 -4.23
N LEU A 50 -2.29 -0.29 -2.99
CA LEU A 50 -2.01 -1.60 -2.41
C LEU A 50 -3.23 -2.23 -1.72
N VAL A 51 -4.35 -1.50 -1.61
CA VAL A 51 -5.55 -1.91 -0.86
C VAL A 51 -5.21 -2.29 0.59
N TYR A 52 -4.23 -1.59 1.17
CA TYR A 52 -3.72 -1.86 2.51
C TYR A 52 -3.84 -0.62 3.41
N PRO A 53 -4.73 -0.63 4.41
CA PRO A 53 -5.08 0.58 5.17
C PRO A 53 -3.99 1.08 6.10
N ARG A 54 -2.98 0.26 6.43
CA ARG A 54 -1.95 0.60 7.43
C ARG A 54 -0.54 0.56 6.86
N VAL A 55 -0.34 1.02 5.62
CA VAL A 55 0.97 0.89 4.93
C VAL A 55 2.11 1.58 5.67
N SER A 56 1.84 2.65 6.41
CA SER A 56 2.80 3.29 7.32
C SER A 56 3.32 2.34 8.41
N ASP A 57 2.51 1.40 8.87
CA ASP A 57 2.90 0.39 9.88
C ASP A 57 3.97 -0.56 9.31
N LEU A 58 3.81 -0.98 8.05
CA LEU A 58 4.81 -1.79 7.35
C LEU A 58 6.12 -1.03 7.10
N LEU A 59 6.04 0.29 6.93
CA LEU A 59 7.19 1.14 6.62
C LEU A 59 7.98 1.54 7.86
N PHE A 60 7.30 1.84 8.98
CA PHE A 60 7.95 2.46 10.14
C PHE A 60 7.92 1.58 11.39
N TRP A 61 6.94 0.69 11.53
CA TRP A 61 6.73 -0.09 12.77
C TRP A 61 7.05 -1.58 12.66
N ARG A 62 7.47 -2.05 11.49
CA ARG A 62 7.94 -3.42 11.30
C ARG A 62 9.37 -3.60 11.82
N THR A 63 9.60 -4.68 12.56
CA THR A 63 10.94 -5.15 12.94
C THR A 63 11.06 -6.66 12.65
N PRO A 64 12.04 -7.10 11.84
CA PRO A 64 13.00 -6.28 11.08
C PRO A 64 12.32 -5.36 10.07
N GLU A 65 13.01 -4.28 9.68
CA GLU A 65 12.52 -3.35 8.66
C GLU A 65 12.38 -4.09 7.32
N LEU A 66 11.24 -3.93 6.67
CA LEU A 66 10.99 -4.52 5.35
C LEU A 66 11.68 -3.70 4.26
N THR A 67 12.17 -4.35 3.20
CA THR A 67 12.58 -3.65 1.97
C THR A 67 11.38 -3.10 1.21
N ASP A 68 11.60 -2.17 0.28
CA ASP A 68 10.54 -1.59 -0.56
C ASP A 68 9.70 -2.68 -1.27
N GLU A 69 10.35 -3.74 -1.73
CA GLU A 69 9.71 -4.87 -2.41
C GLU A 69 8.89 -5.74 -1.44
N GLU A 70 9.43 -5.99 -0.24
CA GLU A 70 8.74 -6.74 0.80
C GLU A 70 7.50 -6.01 1.33
N VAL A 71 7.56 -4.68 1.45
CA VAL A 71 6.40 -3.86 1.82
C VAL A 71 5.26 -4.06 0.82
N ILE A 72 5.58 -4.01 -0.49
CA ILE A 72 4.58 -4.22 -1.54
C ILE A 72 4.04 -5.66 -1.48
N ALA A 73 4.91 -6.65 -1.34
CA ALA A 73 4.48 -8.05 -1.26
C ALA A 73 3.56 -8.30 -0.06
N GLU A 74 3.96 -7.87 1.14
CA GLU A 74 3.19 -8.04 2.38
C GLU A 74 1.84 -7.28 2.30
N ALA A 75 1.84 -6.07 1.73
CA ALA A 75 0.61 -5.31 1.54
C ALA A 75 -0.35 -5.99 0.56
N LEU A 76 0.15 -6.60 -0.52
CA LEU A 76 -0.67 -7.37 -1.47
C LEU A 76 -1.18 -8.70 -0.89
N GLN A 77 -0.51 -9.25 0.10
CA GLN A 77 -0.98 -10.44 0.82
C GLN A 77 -2.13 -10.11 1.78
N TYR A 78 -2.35 -8.84 2.10
CA TYR A 78 -3.45 -8.45 2.95
C TYR A 78 -4.79 -8.65 2.25
N HIS A 79 -5.61 -9.51 2.85
CA HIS A 79 -7.00 -9.67 2.45
C HIS A 79 -7.83 -8.95 3.51
N PRO A 80 -8.54 -7.86 3.16
CA PRO A 80 -9.47 -7.26 4.09
C PRO A 80 -10.48 -8.33 4.50
N PHE A 81 -10.62 -8.57 5.80
CA PHE A 81 -11.66 -9.44 6.32
C PHE A 81 -13.01 -8.76 6.03
N VAL A 82 -13.64 -9.16 4.94
CA VAL A 82 -15.04 -8.81 4.65
C VAL A 82 -15.90 -9.63 5.61
N GLY A 83 -16.45 -8.98 6.63
CA GLY A 83 -17.51 -9.52 7.47
C GLY A 83 -18.87 -9.40 6.79
#